data_AF-A0A950GE31-F1
#
_entry.id   AF-A0A950GE31-F1
#
_cell.length_a   1.000
_cell.length_b   1.000
_cell.length_c   1.000
_cell.angle_alpha   90.00
_cell.angle_beta   90.00
_cell.angle_gamma   90.00
#
_symmetry.space_group_name_H-M   'P 1'
#
loop_
_entity.id
_entity.type
_entity.pdbx_description
1 polymer ?
#
loop_
_entity_poly.entity_id
_entity_poly.type
_entity_poly.pdbx_seq_one_letter_code
_entity_poly.pdbx_strand_id
1 'polypeptide(L)'
;MRKIKRDNGAAAKAEIGFFRRSLKELEGLGASRLGDMATNLSNAVEALDQATTWLLDPGRSPDEVLAVASPYLRLFGLTAAGAYLANGTSAALREAGAPKDFVPASRFYAEHMLIAAPAVARTVIRGAGAVLEEQRA
;
A
#
# COMPACT_ATOMS: atom_id res chain seq x y z
N MET A 1 -12.20 6.47 -10.20
CA MET A 1 -11.90 5.20 -10.93
C MET A 1 -11.57 5.36 -12.41
N ARG A 2 -11.71 6.55 -13.02
CA ARG A 2 -11.37 6.79 -14.43
C ARG A 2 -9.93 6.43 -14.83
N LYS A 3 -8.93 6.65 -13.97
CA LYS A 3 -7.51 6.38 -14.30
C LYS A 3 -7.20 4.89 -14.37
N ILE A 4 -7.60 4.10 -13.36
CA ILE A 4 -7.32 2.65 -13.28
C ILE A 4 -8.02 1.87 -14.39
N LYS A 5 -9.27 2.21 -14.73
CA LYS A 5 -9.98 1.54 -15.83
C LYS A 5 -9.44 1.92 -17.21
N ARG A 6 -8.86 3.13 -17.37
CA ARG A 6 -8.38 3.62 -18.68
C ARG A 6 -7.11 2.91 -19.15
N ASP A 7 -6.25 2.52 -18.23
CA ASP A 7 -4.99 1.83 -18.53
C ASP A 7 -4.99 0.36 -18.10
N ASN A 8 -6.16 -0.20 -17.80
CA ASN A 8 -6.33 -1.55 -17.25
C ASN A 8 -5.46 -1.83 -16.01
N GLY A 9 -5.27 -0.80 -15.17
CA GLY A 9 -4.47 -0.84 -13.96
C GLY A 9 -2.97 -0.88 -14.19
N ALA A 10 -2.49 -0.60 -15.41
CA ALA A 10 -1.06 -0.62 -15.73
C ALA A 10 -0.26 0.30 -14.82
N ALA A 11 -0.72 1.54 -14.55
CA ALA A 11 -0.04 2.44 -13.63
C ALA A 11 -0.02 1.89 -12.19
N ALA A 12 -1.13 1.33 -11.71
CA ALA A 12 -1.17 0.75 -10.37
C ALA A 12 -0.22 -0.44 -10.23
N LYS A 13 -0.16 -1.33 -11.23
CA LYS A 13 0.75 -2.48 -11.28
C LYS A 13 2.22 -2.04 -11.38
N ALA A 14 2.53 -1.01 -12.16
CA ALA A 14 3.87 -0.44 -12.25
C ALA A 14 4.34 0.04 -10.88
N GLU A 15 3.47 0.72 -10.13
CA GLU A 15 3.79 1.27 -8.82
C GLU A 15 3.90 0.20 -7.74
N ILE A 16 3.04 -0.82 -7.76
CA ILE A 16 3.22 -2.01 -6.93
C ILE A 16 4.59 -2.66 -7.22
N GLY A 17 4.98 -2.73 -8.49
CA GLY A 17 6.32 -3.19 -8.89
C GLY A 17 7.45 -2.34 -8.32
N PHE A 18 7.28 -1.02 -8.27
CA PHE A 18 8.21 -0.11 -7.59
C PHE A 18 8.27 -0.38 -6.08
N PHE A 19 7.13 -0.52 -5.40
CA PHE A 19 7.08 -0.80 -3.97
C PHE A 19 7.75 -2.14 -3.61
N ARG A 20 7.60 -3.17 -4.45
CA ARG A 20 8.32 -4.45 -4.29
C ARG A 20 9.84 -4.28 -4.38
N ARG A 21 10.34 -3.38 -5.25
CA ARG A 21 11.78 -3.07 -5.31
C ARG A 21 12.25 -2.35 -4.05
N SER A 22 11.48 -1.38 -3.56
CA SER A 22 11.74 -0.69 -2.29
C SER A 22 11.83 -1.64 -1.10
N LEU A 23 10.91 -2.61 -1.02
CA LEU A 23 10.94 -3.67 -0.01
C LEU A 23 12.21 -4.51 -0.09
N LYS A 24 12.55 -5.03 -1.28
CA LYS A 24 13.74 -5.86 -1.49
C LYS A 24 15.02 -5.12 -1.10
N GLU A 25 15.08 -3.83 -1.41
CA GLU A 25 16.20 -2.99 -1.03
C GLU A 25 16.33 -2.86 0.49
N LEU A 26 15.22 -2.65 1.19
CA LEU A 26 15.17 -2.55 2.64
C LEU A 26 15.57 -3.87 3.33
N GLU A 27 15.07 -5.00 2.83
CA GLU A 27 15.39 -6.35 3.34
C GLU A 27 16.89 -6.66 3.25
N GLY A 28 17.55 -6.19 2.19
CA GLY A 28 18.98 -6.40 1.97
C GLY A 28 19.90 -5.70 2.99
N LEU A 29 19.36 -4.82 3.84
CA LEU A 29 20.15 -4.05 4.81
C LEU A 29 20.33 -4.76 6.15
N GLY A 30 19.52 -5.78 6.47
CA GLY A 30 19.69 -6.65 7.65
C GLY A 30 19.79 -5.92 9.00
N ALA A 31 19.30 -4.68 9.12
CA ALA A 31 19.57 -3.83 10.26
C ALA A 31 18.51 -4.01 11.37
N SER A 32 18.94 -4.44 12.57
CA SER A 32 18.07 -4.68 13.74
C SER A 32 17.20 -3.47 14.13
N ARG A 33 17.66 -2.24 13.82
CA ARG A 33 16.94 -0.99 14.08
C ARG A 33 15.70 -0.76 13.21
N LEU A 34 15.48 -1.59 12.19
CA LEU A 34 14.34 -1.49 11.28
C LEU A 34 13.05 -2.10 11.85
N GLY A 35 13.12 -2.86 12.96
CA GLY A 35 11.92 -3.48 13.54
C GLY A 35 11.12 -4.27 12.49
N ASP A 36 9.80 -4.06 12.49
CA ASP A 36 8.88 -4.77 11.58
C ASP A 36 8.64 -4.03 10.24
N MET A 37 9.49 -3.07 9.88
CA MET A 37 9.30 -2.27 8.66
C MET A 37 9.15 -3.11 7.39
N ALA A 38 10.06 -4.05 7.16
CA ALA A 38 10.01 -4.92 5.97
C ALA A 38 8.76 -5.80 5.97
N THR A 39 8.44 -6.42 7.11
CA THR A 39 7.25 -7.26 7.28
C THR A 39 5.97 -6.49 7.00
N ASN A 40 5.81 -5.29 7.59
CA ASN A 40 4.60 -4.48 7.41
C ASN A 40 4.49 -3.91 6.00
N LEU A 41 5.61 -3.54 5.36
CA LEU A 41 5.61 -3.12 3.96
C LEU A 41 5.26 -4.28 3.02
N SER A 42 5.80 -5.48 3.25
CA SER A 42 5.44 -6.67 2.49
C SER A 42 3.94 -6.94 2.54
N ASN A 43 3.37 -6.99 3.75
CA ASN A 43 1.94 -7.17 3.97
C ASN A 43 1.09 -6.09 3.27
N ALA A 44 1.52 -4.83 3.32
CA ALA A 44 0.82 -3.72 2.69
C ALA A 44 0.88 -3.76 1.16
N VAL A 45 2.01 -4.17 0.59
CA VAL A 45 2.19 -4.34 -0.87
C VAL A 45 1.34 -5.49 -1.38
N GLU A 46 1.33 -6.62 -0.68
CA GLU A 46 0.49 -7.76 -1.05
C GLU A 46 -1.00 -7.44 -0.93
N ALA A 47 -1.41 -6.78 0.15
CA ALA A 47 -2.79 -6.33 0.33
C ALA A 47 -3.24 -5.36 -0.78
N LEU A 48 -2.36 -4.44 -1.19
CA LEU A 48 -2.64 -3.52 -2.31
C LEU A 48 -2.76 -4.27 -3.64
N ASP A 49 -1.91 -5.27 -3.90
CA ASP A 49 -1.95 -6.06 -5.12
C ASP A 49 -3.24 -6.90 -5.22
N GLN A 50 -3.65 -7.52 -4.11
CA GLN A 50 -4.91 -8.26 -4.03
C GLN A 50 -6.12 -7.34 -4.25
N ALA A 51 -6.15 -6.17 -3.61
CA ALA A 51 -7.22 -5.19 -3.78
C ALA A 51 -7.26 -4.62 -5.21
N THR A 52 -6.09 -4.39 -5.83
CA THR A 52 -5.98 -3.93 -7.22
C THR A 52 -6.48 -5.00 -8.18
N THR A 53 -6.13 -6.26 -7.95
CA THR A 53 -6.62 -7.39 -8.74
C THR A 53 -8.12 -7.52 -8.66
N TRP A 54 -8.70 -7.41 -7.45
CA TRP A 54 -10.15 -7.42 -7.26
C TRP A 54 -10.86 -6.31 -8.04
N LEU A 55 -10.29 -5.09 -8.07
CA LEU A 55 -10.86 -3.95 -8.80
C LEU A 55 -10.81 -4.08 -10.32
N LEU A 56 -9.83 -4.84 -10.83
CA LEU A 56 -9.60 -5.05 -12.26
C LEU A 56 -10.38 -6.26 -12.82
N ASP A 57 -11.07 -7.01 -11.96
CA ASP A 57 -11.91 -8.12 -12.38
C ASP A 57 -13.03 -7.60 -13.31
N PRO A 58 -13.10 -8.09 -14.57
CA PRO A 58 -14.10 -7.63 -15.54
C PRO A 58 -15.54 -7.98 -15.13
N GLY A 59 -15.73 -8.90 -14.19
CA GLY A 59 -17.05 -9.22 -13.62
C GLY A 59 -17.59 -8.14 -12.68
N ARG A 60 -16.80 -7.12 -12.32
CA ARG A 60 -17.21 -6.07 -11.39
C ARG A 60 -18.04 -4.98 -12.05
N SER A 61 -19.19 -4.69 -11.45
CA SER A 61 -20.02 -3.56 -11.85
C SER A 61 -19.33 -2.21 -11.58
N PRO A 62 -19.67 -1.15 -12.32
CA PRO A 62 -19.20 0.20 -12.01
C PRO A 62 -19.52 0.66 -10.59
N ASP A 63 -20.66 0.25 -10.05
CA ASP A 63 -21.14 0.65 -8.72
C ASP A 63 -20.36 -0.03 -7.59
N GLU A 64 -20.08 -1.35 -7.71
CA GLU A 64 -19.19 -2.04 -6.76
C GLU A 64 -17.81 -1.38 -6.70
N VAL A 65 -17.28 -1.01 -7.87
CA VAL A 65 -15.97 -0.37 -8.00
C VAL A 65 -15.99 1.05 -7.42
N LEU A 66 -17.09 1.80 -7.58
CA LEU A 66 -17.22 3.14 -7.03
C LEU A 66 -17.38 3.12 -5.50
N ALA A 67 -18.15 2.16 -4.98
CA ALA A 67 -18.41 1.99 -3.55
C ALA A 67 -17.13 1.86 -2.72
N VAL A 68 -16.06 1.30 -3.30
CA VAL A 68 -14.78 1.08 -2.61
C VAL A 68 -13.63 1.95 -3.13
N ALA A 69 -13.91 2.97 -3.94
CA ALA A 69 -12.89 3.83 -4.52
C ALA A 69 -12.08 4.58 -3.43
N SER A 70 -12.76 5.12 -2.42
CA SER A 70 -12.14 5.84 -1.30
C SER A 70 -11.24 4.94 -0.43
N PRO A 71 -11.68 3.76 0.06
CA PRO A 71 -10.79 2.88 0.81
C PRO A 71 -9.62 2.36 -0.04
N TYR A 72 -9.82 2.15 -1.36
CA TYR A 72 -8.70 1.78 -2.23
C TYR A 72 -7.66 2.90 -2.34
N LEU A 73 -8.08 4.16 -2.52
CA LEU A 73 -7.15 5.30 -2.55
C LEU A 73 -6.37 5.41 -1.24
N ARG A 74 -7.03 5.19 -0.09
CA ARG A 74 -6.37 5.17 1.22
C ARG A 74 -5.34 4.05 1.32
N LEU A 75 -5.69 2.84 0.89
CA LEU A 75 -4.76 1.71 0.86
C LEU A 75 -3.53 2.02 0.02
N PHE A 76 -3.74 2.55 -1.19
CA PHE A 76 -2.66 2.94 -2.07
C PHE A 76 -1.74 3.98 -1.41
N GLY A 77 -2.31 5.02 -0.79
CA GLY A 77 -1.55 6.05 -0.09
C GLY A 77 -0.74 5.51 1.08
N LEU A 78 -1.31 4.61 1.88
CA LEU A 78 -0.61 3.99 3.00
C LEU A 78 0.62 3.22 2.52
N THR A 79 0.44 2.35 1.54
CA THR A 79 1.51 1.52 0.96
C THR A 79 2.57 2.35 0.27
N ALA A 80 2.18 3.39 -0.49
CA ALA A 80 3.11 4.28 -1.18
C ALA A 80 4.02 5.02 -0.19
N ALA A 81 3.46 5.62 0.86
CA ALA A 81 4.25 6.28 1.88
C ALA A 81 5.21 5.30 2.58
N GLY A 82 4.78 4.06 2.86
CA GLY A 82 5.66 3.01 3.39
C GLY A 82 6.84 2.69 2.47
N ALA A 83 6.60 2.57 1.16
CA ALA A 83 7.66 2.30 0.18
C ALA A 83 8.65 3.46 0.02
N TYR A 84 8.17 4.71 -0.02
CA TYR A 84 9.07 5.87 -0.10
C TYR A 84 9.90 6.05 1.18
N LEU A 85 9.32 5.80 2.36
CA LEU A 85 10.05 5.79 3.62
C LEU A 85 11.09 4.66 3.66
N ALA A 86 10.77 3.48 3.09
CA ALA A 86 11.74 2.39 2.94
C ALA A 86 12.92 2.81 2.05
N ASN A 87 12.69 3.46 0.90
CA ASN A 87 13.77 3.98 0.05
C ASN A 87 14.63 5.01 0.79
N GLY A 88 14.02 5.99 1.45
CA GLY A 88 14.74 6.98 2.23
C GLY A 88 15.53 6.35 3.39
N THR A 89 14.98 5.30 4.00
CA THR A 89 15.64 4.55 5.07
C THR A 89 16.85 3.82 4.52
N SER A 90 16.72 3.19 3.35
CA SER A 90 17.81 2.52 2.65
C SER A 90 18.94 3.46 2.28
N ALA A 91 18.61 4.67 1.79
CA ALA A 91 19.60 5.71 1.53
C ALA A 91 20.28 6.18 2.83
N ALA A 92 19.50 6.48 3.87
CA ALA A 92 20.00 6.92 5.17
C ALA A 92 20.86 5.87 5.89
N LEU A 93 20.67 4.59 5.58
CA LEU A 93 21.49 3.49 6.08
C LEU A 93 22.89 3.45 5.43
N ARG A 94 23.02 3.93 4.19
CA ARG A 94 24.24 3.84 3.38
C ARG A 94 25.09 5.11 3.44
N GLU A 95 24.44 6.27 3.59
CA GLU A 95 25.11 7.57 3.56
C GLU A 95 25.41 8.10 4.96
N ALA A 96 26.64 8.60 5.16
CA ALA A 96 27.00 9.35 6.36
C ALA A 96 26.38 10.76 6.29
N GLY A 97 25.58 11.14 7.29
CA GLY A 97 24.99 12.49 7.39
C GLY A 97 23.47 12.56 7.26
N ALA A 98 22.78 11.42 7.09
CA ALA A 98 21.32 11.41 7.13
C ALA A 98 20.78 11.89 8.50
N PRO A 99 19.61 12.57 8.53
CA PRO A 99 19.00 13.00 9.79
C PRO A 99 18.83 11.81 10.75
N LYS A 100 19.32 11.96 11.98
CA LYS A 100 19.34 10.87 12.98
C LYS A 100 17.95 10.29 13.26
N ASP A 101 16.92 11.12 13.13
CA ASP A 101 15.53 10.75 13.45
C ASP A 101 14.77 10.14 12.26
N PHE A 102 15.37 10.07 11.07
CA PHE A 102 14.68 9.57 9.87
C PHE A 102 14.27 8.10 10.00
N VAL A 103 15.19 7.24 10.44
CA VAL A 103 14.92 5.80 10.58
C VAL A 103 13.93 5.52 11.72
N PRO A 104 14.06 6.12 12.92
CA PRO A 104 13.01 6.04 13.94
C PRO A 104 11.62 6.47 13.45
N ALA A 105 11.50 7.58 12.72
CA ALA A 105 10.22 8.05 12.18
C ALA A 105 9.65 7.09 11.12
N SER A 106 10.51 6.54 10.26
CA SER A 106 10.11 5.56 9.24
C SER A 106 9.62 4.25 9.87
N ARG A 107 10.28 3.80 10.94
CA ARG A 107 9.85 2.66 11.74
C ARG A 107 8.50 2.91 12.41
N PHE A 108 8.33 4.07 13.03
CA PHE A 108 7.06 4.46 13.63
C PHE A 108 5.90 4.38 12.61
N TYR A 109 6.10 4.94 11.41
CA TYR A 109 5.08 4.86 10.37
C TYR A 109 4.75 3.40 10.01
N ALA A 110 5.76 2.55 9.84
CA ALA A 110 5.54 1.16 9.48
C ALA A 110 4.80 0.37 10.58
N GLU A 111 5.10 0.63 11.84
CA GLU A 111 4.53 -0.11 12.98
C GLU A 111 3.18 0.46 13.47
N HIS A 112 2.87 1.74 13.22
CA HIS A 112 1.64 2.37 13.70
C HIS A 112 0.63 2.69 12.59
N MET A 113 1.07 3.05 11.40
CA MET A 113 0.18 3.49 10.32
C MET A 113 0.02 2.41 9.26
N LEU A 114 1.13 1.82 8.82
CA LEU A 114 1.14 0.86 7.71
C LEU A 114 0.46 -0.47 8.06
N ILE A 115 0.46 -0.85 9.34
CA ILE A 115 -0.27 -2.03 9.84
C ILE A 115 -1.76 -2.03 9.50
N ALA A 116 -2.35 -0.86 9.22
CA ALA A 116 -3.75 -0.76 8.83
C ALA A 116 -4.01 -1.23 7.40
N ALA A 117 -2.99 -1.31 6.53
CA ALA A 117 -3.16 -1.60 5.11
C ALA A 117 -3.91 -2.92 4.83
N PRO A 118 -3.57 -4.07 5.45
CA PRO A 118 -4.34 -5.31 5.26
C PRO A 118 -5.82 -5.19 5.67
N ALA A 119 -6.12 -4.43 6.73
CA ALA A 119 -7.50 -4.21 7.16
C ALA A 119 -8.28 -3.34 6.15
N VAL A 120 -7.66 -2.26 5.63
CA VAL A 120 -8.27 -1.41 4.60
C VAL A 120 -8.50 -2.20 3.30
N ALA A 121 -7.60 -3.10 2.92
CA ALA A 121 -7.78 -3.97 1.76
C ALA A 121 -9.01 -4.88 1.90
N ARG A 122 -9.33 -5.36 3.11
CA ARG A 122 -10.57 -6.11 3.35
C ARG A 122 -11.81 -5.27 3.08
N THR A 123 -11.80 -3.97 3.42
CA THR A 123 -12.89 -3.05 3.06
C THR A 123 -13.05 -2.95 1.55
N VAL A 124 -11.95 -2.92 0.79
CA VAL A 124 -12.00 -2.88 -0.68
C VAL A 124 -12.56 -4.17 -1.27
N ILE A 125 -12.09 -5.32 -0.81
CA ILE A 125 -12.42 -6.62 -1.40
C ILE A 125 -13.81 -7.13 -0.97
N ARG A 126 -14.26 -6.77 0.24
CA ARG A 126 -15.48 -7.33 0.85
C ARG A 126 -16.56 -6.30 1.18
N GLY A 127 -16.24 -5.00 1.18
CA GLY A 127 -17.13 -3.96 1.70
C GLY A 127 -18.13 -3.39 0.69
N ALA A 128 -17.98 -3.67 -0.62
CA ALA A 128 -18.82 -3.07 -1.66
C ALA A 128 -20.32 -3.35 -1.45
N GLY A 129 -20.70 -4.58 -1.08
CA GLY A 129 -22.10 -4.97 -0.88
C GLY A 129 -22.81 -4.14 0.19
N ALA A 130 -22.17 -3.92 1.34
CA ALA A 130 -22.75 -3.17 2.45
C ALA A 130 -23.07 -1.71 2.07
N VAL A 131 -22.21 -1.07 1.29
CA VAL A 131 -22.43 0.31 0.79
C VAL A 131 -23.62 0.34 -0.18
N LEU A 132 -23.71 -0.64 -1.07
CA LEU A 132 -24.79 -0.71 -2.06
C LEU A 132 -26.15 -1.02 -1.42
N GLU A 133 -26.17 -1.80 -0.34
CA GLU A 133 -27.37 -2.06 0.45
C GLU A 133 -27.84 -0.79 1.17
N GLU A 134 -26.93 -0.06 1.83
CA GLU A 134 -27.23 1.22 2.49
C GLU A 134 -27.82 2.25 1.51
N GLN A 135 -27.23 2.39 0.31
CA GLN A 135 -27.67 3.36 -0.70
C GLN A 135 -29.07 3.10 -1.27
N ARG A 136 -29.64 1.91 -1.01
CA ARG A 136 -30.98 1.51 -1.47
C ARG A 136 -32.04 1.61 -0.38
N ALA A 137 -31.64 1.82 0.88
CA ALA A 137 -32.53 1.98 2.04
C ALA A 137 -33.06 3.42 2.12
#